data_AF-A0A6B9FS83-F1
#
_entry.id   AF-A0A6B9FS83-F1
#
_cell.length_a   1.000
_cell.length_b   1.000
_cell.length_c   1.000
_cell.angle_alpha   90.00
_cell.angle_beta   90.00
_cell.angle_gamma   90.00
#
_symmetry.space_group_name_H-M   'P 1'
#
loop_
_entity.id
_entity.type
_entity.pdbx_description
1 polymer ?
#
loop_
_entity_poly.entity_id
_entity_poly.type
_entity_poly.pdbx_seq_one_letter_code
_entity_poly.pdbx_strand_id
1 'polypeptide(L)'
;MSRLTELEDDPAFREAVLAVRGAASTLSGRAVTVEEARFLVGIALTTFAHAGGLNEPSRSRLARFSETLEQGTVVESLTKH
;
A
#
# COMPACT_ATOMS: atom_id res chain seq x y z
N MET A 1 -12.98 -19.29 -9.82
CA MET A 1 -12.69 -17.83 -9.72
C MET A 1 -11.19 -17.65 -9.87
N SER A 2 -10.74 -16.54 -10.45
CA SER A 2 -9.29 -16.32 -10.63
C SER A 2 -8.70 -15.79 -9.32
N ARG A 3 -7.44 -16.15 -9.01
CA ARG A 3 -6.72 -15.62 -7.83
C ARG A 3 -6.66 -14.08 -7.78
N LEU A 4 -6.77 -13.43 -8.94
CA LEU A 4 -6.84 -11.98 -9.05
C LEU A 4 -8.19 -11.44 -8.57
N THR A 5 -9.28 -12.10 -8.94
CA THR A 5 -10.64 -11.72 -8.51
C THR A 5 -10.80 -11.84 -6.99
N GLU A 6 -10.26 -12.92 -6.41
CA GLU A 6 -10.25 -13.11 -4.94
C GLU A 6 -9.45 -12.01 -4.23
N LEU A 7 -8.34 -11.57 -4.81
CA LEU A 7 -7.54 -10.47 -4.29
C LEU A 7 -8.26 -9.10 -4.43
N GLU A 8 -8.96 -8.87 -5.53
CA GLU A 8 -9.71 -7.63 -5.77
C GLU A 8 -10.93 -7.47 -4.83
N ASP A 9 -11.46 -8.59 -4.33
CA ASP A 9 -12.52 -8.62 -3.34
C ASP A 9 -12.03 -8.51 -1.90
N ASP A 10 -10.72 -8.62 -1.67
CA ASP A 10 -10.11 -8.48 -0.35
C ASP A 10 -10.18 -7.01 0.15
N PRO A 11 -10.74 -6.76 1.35
CA PRO A 11 -10.82 -5.41 1.91
C PRO A 11 -9.45 -4.73 2.10
N ALA A 12 -8.43 -5.46 2.54
CA ALA A 12 -7.10 -4.91 2.75
C ALA A 12 -6.44 -4.54 1.41
N PHE A 13 -6.68 -5.32 0.35
CA PHE A 13 -6.25 -4.95 -1.00
C PHE A 13 -6.91 -3.64 -1.46
N ARG A 14 -8.22 -3.47 -1.26
CA ARG A 14 -8.95 -2.24 -1.62
C ARG A 14 -8.45 -1.03 -0.84
N GLU A 15 -8.16 -1.18 0.45
CA GLU A 15 -7.56 -0.13 1.27
C GLU A 15 -6.15 0.24 0.79
N ALA A 16 -5.32 -0.75 0.45
CA ALA A 16 -3.99 -0.52 -0.11
C ALA A 16 -4.06 0.26 -1.43
N VAL A 17 -5.02 -0.06 -2.31
CA VAL A 17 -5.26 0.67 -3.56
C VAL A 17 -5.62 2.13 -3.30
N LEU A 18 -6.49 2.41 -2.32
CA LEU A 18 -6.86 3.78 -1.98
C LEU A 18 -5.68 4.57 -1.39
N ALA A 19 -4.90 3.95 -0.50
CA ALA A 19 -3.71 4.55 0.09
C ALA A 19 -2.65 4.88 -0.98
N VAL A 20 -2.35 3.92 -1.87
CA VAL A 20 -1.39 4.10 -2.98
C VAL A 20 -1.88 5.15 -3.95
N ARG A 21 -3.18 5.20 -4.26
CA ARG A 21 -3.75 6.25 -5.12
C ARG A 21 -3.50 7.64 -4.54
N GLY A 22 -3.75 7.82 -3.24
CA GLY A 22 -3.49 9.09 -2.55
C GLY A 22 -2.01 9.47 -2.61
N ALA A 23 -1.13 8.57 -2.16
CA ALA A 23 0.32 8.80 -2.13
C ALA A 23 0.90 9.08 -3.53
N ALA A 24 0.53 8.27 -4.52
CA ALA A 24 1.01 8.43 -5.90
C ALA A 24 0.47 9.72 -6.54
N SER A 25 -0.76 10.15 -6.20
CA SER A 25 -1.29 11.44 -6.68
C SER A 25 -0.50 12.61 -6.11
N THR A 26 -0.20 12.58 -4.81
CA THR A 26 0.63 13.60 -4.16
C THR A 26 2.02 13.67 -4.76
N LEU A 27 2.68 12.53 -4.95
CA LEU A 27 4.05 12.47 -5.50
C LEU A 27 4.13 12.88 -6.97
N SER A 28 3.16 12.46 -7.78
CA SER A 28 3.17 12.74 -9.22
C SER A 28 2.64 14.13 -9.59
N GLY A 29 2.01 14.84 -8.66
CA GLY A 29 1.36 16.13 -8.92
C GLY A 29 0.14 16.04 -9.83
N ARG A 30 -0.35 14.83 -10.11
CA ARG A 30 -1.56 14.60 -10.92
C ARG A 30 -2.53 13.66 -10.22
N ALA A 31 -3.79 13.70 -10.62
CA ALA A 31 -4.76 12.70 -10.18
C ALA A 31 -4.39 11.33 -10.76
N VAL A 32 -4.10 10.38 -9.87
CA VAL A 32 -3.92 8.96 -10.20
C VAL A 32 -5.27 8.26 -10.17
N THR A 33 -5.53 7.41 -11.17
CA THR A 33 -6.79 6.64 -11.26
C THR A 33 -6.76 5.43 -10.33
N VAL A 34 -7.94 4.85 -10.09
CA VAL A 34 -8.04 3.61 -9.29
C VAL A 34 -7.34 2.45 -10.00
N GLU A 35 -7.49 2.35 -11.33
CA GLU A 35 -6.84 1.33 -12.15
C GLU A 35 -5.32 1.45 -12.13
N GLU A 36 -4.77 2.66 -12.21
CA GLU A 36 -3.33 2.90 -12.08
C GLU A 36 -2.82 2.48 -10.69
N ALA A 37 -3.54 2.85 -9.63
CA ALA A 37 -3.17 2.45 -8.28
C ALA A 37 -3.27 0.92 -8.07
N ARG A 38 -4.30 0.26 -8.62
CA ARG A 38 -4.43 -1.20 -8.63
C ARG A 38 -3.24 -1.86 -9.29
N PHE A 39 -2.81 -1.33 -10.44
CA PHE A 39 -1.63 -1.84 -11.14
C PHE A 39 -0.37 -1.71 -10.29
N LEU A 40 -0.15 -0.56 -9.65
CA LEU A 40 0.99 -0.34 -8.75
C LEU A 40 0.99 -1.28 -7.54
N VAL A 41 -0.16 -1.47 -6.89
CA VAL A 41 -0.30 -2.44 -5.78
C VAL A 41 -0.03 -3.87 -6.27
N GLY A 42 -0.56 -4.22 -7.46
CA GLY A 42 -0.31 -5.52 -8.09
C GLY A 42 1.18 -5.78 -8.35
N ILE A 43 1.91 -4.78 -8.84
CA ILE A 43 3.37 -4.86 -9.00
C ILE A 43 4.03 -5.12 -7.64
N ALA A 44 3.74 -4.31 -6.63
CA ALA A 44 4.35 -4.42 -5.31
C ALA A 44 4.12 -5.81 -4.68
N LEU A 45 2.88 -6.32 -4.74
CA LEU A 45 2.54 -7.65 -4.22
C LEU A 45 3.25 -8.77 -4.99
N THR A 46 3.32 -8.66 -6.32
CA THR A 46 4.03 -9.64 -7.15
C THR A 46 5.51 -9.66 -6.81
N THR A 47 6.14 -8.49 -6.63
CA THR A 47 7.53 -8.36 -6.22
C THR A 47 7.77 -8.99 -4.84
N PHE A 48 6.91 -8.71 -3.85
CA PHE A 48 7.01 -9.35 -2.53
C PHE A 48 6.85 -10.87 -2.63
N ALA A 49 5.86 -11.35 -3.39
CA ALA A 49 5.63 -12.79 -3.57
C ALA A 49 6.85 -13.49 -4.21
N HIS A 50 7.48 -12.86 -5.21
CA HIS A 50 8.68 -13.39 -5.85
C HIS A 50 9.89 -13.40 -4.91
N ALA A 51 9.96 -12.46 -3.96
CA ALA A 51 11.00 -12.42 -2.95
C ALA A 51 10.77 -13.40 -1.76
N GLY A 52 9.75 -14.25 -1.82
CA GLY A 52 9.39 -15.18 -0.74
C GLY A 52 8.36 -14.62 0.26
N GLY A 53 7.71 -13.51 -0.08
CA GLY A 53 6.72 -12.83 0.73
C GLY A 53 7.30 -12.06 1.91
N LEU A 54 6.43 -11.51 2.75
CA LEU A 54 6.82 -10.94 4.04
C LEU A 54 6.95 -12.06 5.07
N ASN A 55 8.14 -12.24 5.64
CA ASN A 55 8.35 -13.13 6.78
C ASN A 55 7.71 -12.55 8.06
N GLU A 56 7.46 -13.42 9.04
CA GLU A 56 6.80 -13.05 10.31
C GLU A 56 7.49 -11.87 11.04
N PRO A 57 8.84 -11.81 11.14
CA PRO A 57 9.52 -10.66 11.73
C PRO A 57 9.29 -9.34 10.96
N SER A 58 9.15 -9.38 9.64
CA SER A 58 8.88 -8.18 8.85
C SER A 58 7.44 -7.71 9.00
N ARG A 59 6.49 -8.65 9.07
CA ARG A 59 5.08 -8.33 9.36
C ARG A 59 4.93 -7.68 10.74
N SER A 60 5.55 -8.24 11.77
CA SER A 60 5.51 -7.68 13.13
C SER A 60 6.10 -6.26 13.19
N ARG A 61 7.20 -6.00 12.46
CA ARG A 61 7.79 -4.65 12.41
C ARG A 61 6.90 -3.64 11.68
N LEU A 62 6.28 -4.04 10.57
CA LEU A 62 5.33 -3.19 9.84
C LEU A 62 4.06 -2.91 10.68
N ALA A 63 3.56 -3.91 11.40
CA ALA A 63 2.42 -3.74 12.30
C ALA A 63 2.70 -2.70 13.41
N ARG A 64 3.86 -2.80 14.07
CA ARG A 64 4.27 -1.80 15.09
C ARG A 64 4.43 -0.40 14.50
N PHE A 65 4.96 -0.30 13.27
CA PHE A 65 5.04 0.98 12.59
C PHE A 65 3.64 1.57 12.42
N SER A 66 2.66 0.79 11.98
CA SER A 66 1.26 1.22 11.88
C SER A 66 0.65 1.67 13.22
N GLU A 67 0.95 0.98 14.31
CA GLU A 67 0.47 1.34 15.67
C GLU A 67 1.09 2.64 16.19
N THR A 68 2.29 3.00 15.72
CA THR A 68 3.02 4.19 16.18
C THR A 68 2.55 5.47 15.49
N LEU A 69 1.76 5.36 14.42
CA LEU A 69 1.28 6.51 13.64
C LEU A 69 -0.03 7.05 14.25
N GLU A 70 0.08 7.98 15.20
CA GLU A 70 -1.07 8.83 15.54
C GLU A 70 -1.52 9.61 14.30
N GLN A 71 -2.83 9.65 14.03
CA GLN A 71 -3.45 10.15 12.79
C GLN A 71 -3.05 11.59 12.38
N GLY A 72 -2.44 12.38 13.27
CA GLY A 72 -2.02 13.77 13.00
C GLY A 72 -0.54 13.97 12.65
N THR A 73 0.36 13.04 12.97
CA THR A 73 1.81 13.32 13.01
C THR A 73 2.53 13.00 11.68
N VAL A 74 1.89 12.21 10.81
CA VAL A 74 2.53 11.56 9.66
C VAL A 74 2.79 12.52 8.50
N VAL A 75 1.85 13.41 8.19
CA VAL A 75 1.99 14.32 7.03
C VAL A 75 3.06 15.37 7.30
N GLU A 76 3.16 15.87 8.53
CA GLU A 76 4.20 16.84 8.91
C GLU A 76 5.61 16.24 8.97
N SER A 77 5.76 14.96 9.35
CA SER A 77 7.10 14.34 9.40
C SER A 77 7.62 13.96 8.01
N LEU A 78 6.73 13.56 7.09
CA LEU A 78 7.09 13.12 5.74
C LEU A 78 7.38 14.27 4.76
N THR A 79 6.99 15.51 5.09
CA THR A 79 7.14 16.68 4.22
C THR A 79 8.25 17.65 4.66
N LYS A 80 8.98 17.33 5.75
CA LYS A 80 10.06 18.17 6.30
C LYS A 80 11.47 17.89 5.73
N HIS A 81 11.58 17.22 4.58
CA HIS A 81 12.85 16.91 3.95
C HIS A 81 12.92 17.39 2.51
#